data_AF-A0A7J2I259-F1
#
_entry.id   AF-A0A7J2I259-F1
#
_cell.length_a   1.000
_cell.length_b   1.000
_cell.length_c   1.000
_cell.angle_alpha   90.00
_cell.angle_beta   90.00
_cell.angle_gamma   90.00
#
_symmetry.space_group_name_H-M   'P 1'
#
loop_
_entity.id
_entity.type
_entity.pdbx_description
1 polymer ?
#
loop_
_entity_poly.entity_id
_entity_poly.type
_entity_poly.pdbx_seq_one_letter_code
_entity_poly.pdbx_strand_id
1 'polypeptide(L)'
;HLKDKLPAELIRAGMVKVADDNLSIGEKIKLVRIASGLSLEQFARKIGVRRSTVYNWENAKRNIRESTKKVIKVYFGYILDKLGISLD
;
A
#
# COMPACT_ATOMS: atom_id res chain seq x y z
N HIS A 1 -9.52 13.56 11.60
CA HIS A 1 -10.41 12.56 10.97
C HIS A 1 -9.83 11.17 11.25
N LEU A 2 -10.63 10.22 11.75
CA LEU A 2 -10.17 8.90 12.23
C LEU A 2 -9.48 8.01 11.16
N LYS A 3 -9.58 8.37 9.88
CA LYS A 3 -9.00 7.64 8.73
C LYS A 3 -7.48 7.80 8.58
N ASP A 4 -6.88 8.80 9.23
CA ASP A 4 -5.42 9.04 9.17
C ASP A 4 -4.65 8.36 10.31
N LYS A 5 -5.35 7.87 11.34
CA LYS A 5 -4.77 7.15 12.49
C LYS A 5 -4.83 5.63 12.36
N LEU A 6 -5.77 5.12 11.56
CA LEU A 6 -6.04 3.69 11.36
C LEU A 6 -4.81 2.84 10.95
N PRO A 7 -3.92 3.29 10.05
CA PRO A 7 -2.79 2.45 9.60
C PRO A 7 -1.75 2.17 10.70
N ALA A 8 -1.46 3.16 11.54
CA ALA A 8 -0.39 3.06 12.53
C ALA A 8 -0.81 2.25 13.77
N GLU A 9 -2.09 2.27 14.12
CA GLU A 9 -2.65 1.46 15.21
C GLU A 9 -2.76 -0.02 14.83
N LEU A 10 -3.19 -0.34 13.61
CA LEU A 10 -3.29 -1.72 13.13
C LEU A 10 -1.92 -2.41 13.05
N ILE A 11 -0.88 -1.67 12.66
CA ILE A 11 0.50 -2.16 12.63
C ILE A 11 1.04 -2.39 14.05
N ARG A 12 0.70 -1.53 15.03
CA ARG A 12 1.13 -1.69 16.44
C ARG A 12 0.41 -2.82 17.17
N ALA A 13 -0.84 -3.08 16.82
CA ALA A 13 -1.67 -4.10 17.48
C ALA A 13 -1.39 -5.54 17.01
N GLY A 14 -0.48 -5.75 16.05
CA GLY A 14 -0.22 -7.09 15.50
C GLY A 14 -1.41 -7.72 14.75
N MET A 15 -2.46 -6.93 14.46
CA MET A 15 -3.74 -7.39 13.88
C MET A 15 -3.77 -7.32 12.35
N VAL A 16 -2.62 -7.30 11.65
CA VAL A 16 -2.59 -7.09 10.19
C VAL A 16 -3.21 -8.28 9.42
N LYS A 17 -3.19 -9.48 10.00
CA LYS A 17 -3.65 -10.71 9.35
C LYS A 17 -5.17 -10.80 9.13
N VAL A 18 -5.98 -10.12 9.94
CA VAL A 18 -7.46 -10.13 9.81
C VAL A 18 -7.95 -9.02 8.85
N ALA A 19 -7.07 -8.05 8.52
CA ALA A 19 -7.43 -6.92 7.68
C ALA A 19 -7.24 -7.19 6.17
N ASP A 20 -6.29 -8.03 5.75
CA ASP A 20 -5.94 -8.17 4.31
C ASP A 20 -7.14 -8.57 3.43
N ASP A 21 -8.02 -9.44 3.92
CA ASP A 21 -9.19 -9.95 3.17
C ASP A 21 -10.23 -8.86 2.87
N ASN A 22 -10.28 -7.78 3.66
CA ASN A 22 -11.27 -6.71 3.52
C ASN A 22 -10.71 -5.40 2.95
N LEU A 23 -9.41 -5.32 2.65
CA LEU A 23 -8.79 -4.11 2.13
C LEU A 23 -8.86 -4.06 0.61
N SER A 24 -9.24 -2.89 0.09
CA SER A 24 -9.08 -2.61 -1.34
C SER A 24 -7.59 -2.57 -1.71
N ILE A 25 -7.31 -2.82 -2.99
CA ILE A 25 -5.93 -2.75 -3.50
C ILE A 25 -5.26 -1.40 -3.24
N GLY A 26 -6.04 -0.31 -3.25
CA GLY A 26 -5.57 1.03 -2.93
C GLY A 26 -5.13 1.18 -1.47
N GLU A 27 -5.89 0.59 -0.54
CA GLU A 27 -5.54 0.61 0.89
C GLU A 27 -4.32 -0.26 1.18
N LYS A 28 -4.20 -1.41 0.52
CA LYS A 28 -2.99 -2.26 0.60
C LYS A 28 -1.75 -1.50 0.16
N ILE A 29 -1.81 -0.79 -0.97
CA ILE A 29 -0.71 0.08 -1.45
C ILE A 29 -0.38 1.18 -0.45
N LYS A 30 -1.41 1.83 0.13
CA LYS A 30 -1.22 2.87 1.15
C LYS A 30 -0.51 2.34 2.38
N LEU A 31 -0.87 1.13 2.85
CA LEU A 31 -0.22 0.48 3.99
C LEU A 31 1.25 0.21 3.71
N VAL A 32 1.57 -0.41 2.57
CA VAL A 32 2.96 -0.68 2.17
C VAL A 32 3.78 0.61 2.11
N ARG A 33 3.23 1.68 1.53
CA ARG A 33 3.89 2.98 1.44
C ARG A 33 4.18 3.58 2.83
N ILE A 34 3.18 3.60 3.71
CA ILE A 34 3.31 4.18 5.06
C ILE A 34 4.27 3.34 5.91
N ALA A 35 4.17 2.01 5.86
CA ALA A 35 5.08 1.11 6.58
C ALA A 35 6.53 1.24 6.10
N SER A 36 6.73 1.65 4.85
CA SER A 36 8.05 1.97 4.30
C SER A 36 8.54 3.38 4.65
N GLY A 37 7.75 4.19 5.36
CA GLY A 37 8.08 5.58 5.70
C GLY A 37 8.14 6.53 4.50
N LEU A 38 7.48 6.20 3.39
CA LEU A 38 7.61 6.94 2.13
C LEU A 38 6.46 7.93 1.91
N SER A 39 6.80 9.09 1.36
CA SER A 39 5.83 10.01 0.77
C SER A 39 5.25 9.42 -0.52
N LEU A 40 4.11 9.96 -0.99
CA LEU A 40 3.53 9.59 -2.29
C LEU A 40 4.54 9.75 -3.44
N GLU A 41 5.34 10.82 -3.40
CA GLU A 41 6.35 11.14 -4.42
C GLU A 41 7.49 10.12 -4.42
N GLN A 42 7.99 9.77 -3.23
CA GLN A 42 9.08 8.80 -3.08
C GLN A 42 8.66 7.39 -3.50
N PHE A 43 7.45 6.99 -3.12
CA PHE A 43 6.88 5.70 -3.53
C PHE A 43 6.70 5.62 -5.04
N ALA A 44 6.08 6.65 -5.64
CA ALA A 44 5.85 6.73 -7.08
C ALA A 44 7.16 6.64 -7.87
N ARG A 45 8.19 7.37 -7.44
CA ARG A 45 9.53 7.32 -8.05
C ARG A 45 10.15 5.93 -8.01
N LYS A 46 10.03 5.19 -6.90
CA LYS A 46 10.60 3.84 -6.77
C LYS A 46 10.00 2.86 -7.78
N ILE A 47 8.71 3.00 -8.10
CA ILE A 47 8.00 2.08 -9.01
C ILE A 47 7.79 2.65 -10.42
N GLY A 48 8.41 3.80 -10.73
CA GLY A 48 8.40 4.40 -12.07
C GLY A 48 7.06 4.97 -12.52
N VAL A 49 6.25 5.52 -11.61
CA VAL A 49 4.96 6.16 -11.95
C VAL A 49 4.87 7.60 -11.44
N ARG A 50 3.82 8.33 -11.83
CA ARG A 50 3.57 9.68 -11.33
C ARG A 50 2.95 9.63 -9.94
N ARG A 51 3.25 10.61 -9.09
CA ARG A 51 2.64 10.78 -7.76
C ARG A 51 1.11 10.80 -7.80
N SER A 52 0.52 11.46 -8.81
CA SER A 52 -0.94 11.49 -9.01
C SER A 52 -1.53 10.12 -9.30
N THR A 53 -0.77 9.22 -9.92
CA THR A 53 -1.18 7.84 -10.17
C THR A 53 -1.35 7.08 -8.85
N VAL A 54 -0.36 7.18 -7.95
CA VAL A 54 -0.43 6.57 -6.62
C VAL A 54 -1.58 7.15 -5.80
N TYR A 55 -1.74 8.47 -5.81
CA TYR A 55 -2.87 9.14 -5.14
C TYR A 55 -4.22 8.61 -5.63
N ASN A 56 -4.38 8.41 -6.94
CA ASN A 56 -5.63 7.89 -7.49
C ASN A 56 -5.91 6.45 -7.06
N TRP A 57 -4.87 5.59 -6.98
CA TRP A 57 -5.04 4.23 -6.46
C TRP A 57 -5.45 4.21 -5.00
N GLU A 58 -4.73 4.96 -4.14
CA GLU A 58 -5.00 4.99 -2.69
C GLU A 58 -6.36 5.62 -2.33
N ASN A 59 -7.00 6.32 -3.26
CA ASN A 59 -8.33 6.91 -3.10
C ASN A 59 -9.39 6.22 -3.97
N ALA A 60 -9.11 5.01 -4.48
CA ALA A 60 -10.01 4.21 -5.32
C ALA A 60 -10.54 4.95 -6.57
N LYS A 61 -9.83 5.98 -7.05
CA LYS A 61 -10.19 6.76 -8.25
C LYS A 61 -9.76 6.07 -9.54
N ARG A 62 -8.86 5.09 -9.46
CA ARG A 62 -8.36 4.34 -10.62
C ARG A 62 -7.91 2.95 -10.19
N ASN A 63 -8.07 1.99 -11.09
CA ASN A 63 -7.52 0.64 -10.91
C ASN A 63 -6.02 0.61 -11.23
N ILE A 64 -5.29 -0.21 -10.47
CA ILE A 64 -3.89 -0.53 -10.75
C ILE A 64 -3.81 -1.63 -11.82
N ARG A 65 -2.74 -1.61 -12.62
CA ARG A 65 -2.45 -2.67 -13.60
C ARG A 65 -1.69 -3.81 -12.94
N GLU A 66 -1.91 -5.03 -13.41
CA GLU A 66 -1.17 -6.22 -12.96
C GLU A 66 0.35 -6.08 -13.11
N SER A 67 0.82 -5.49 -14.21
CA SER A 67 2.25 -5.22 -14.39
C SER A 67 2.82 -4.32 -13.28
N THR A 68 2.05 -3.36 -12.80
CA THR A 68 2.49 -2.47 -11.71
C THR A 68 2.44 -3.17 -10.36
N LYS A 69 1.44 -4.03 -10.09
CA LYS A 69 1.43 -4.88 -8.89
C LYS A 69 2.71 -5.72 -8.81
N LYS A 70 3.16 -6.31 -9.93
CA LYS A 70 4.44 -7.05 -10.00
C LYS A 70 5.64 -6.17 -9.64
N VAL A 71 5.71 -4.94 -10.15
CA VAL A 71 6.79 -3.99 -9.79
C VAL A 71 6.76 -3.68 -8.29
N ILE A 72 5.57 -3.45 -7.71
CA ILE A 72 5.45 -3.21 -6.27
C ILE A 72 5.93 -4.44 -5.47
N LYS A 73 5.54 -5.65 -5.88
CA LYS A 73 6.01 -6.91 -5.25
C LYS A 73 7.54 -7.02 -5.29
N VAL A 74 8.18 -6.64 -6.39
CA VAL A 74 9.65 -6.65 -6.52
C VAL A 74 10.32 -5.67 -5.53
N TYR A 75 9.84 -4.44 -5.44
CA TYR A 75 10.47 -3.42 -4.58
C TYR A 75 10.13 -3.56 -3.10
N PHE A 76 8.96 -4.10 -2.76
CA PHE A 76 8.39 -4.05 -1.43
C PHE A 76 8.02 -5.43 -0.87
N GLY A 77 8.46 -6.53 -1.49
CA GLY A 77 8.17 -7.91 -1.07
C GLY A 77 8.38 -8.15 0.42
N TYR A 78 9.54 -7.76 0.95
CA TYR A 78 9.82 -7.88 2.39
C TYR A 78 8.78 -7.17 3.28
N ILE A 79 8.30 -5.99 2.88
CA ILE A 79 7.27 -5.25 3.63
C ILE A 79 5.90 -5.91 3.47
N LEU A 80 5.57 -6.41 2.27
CA LEU A 80 4.34 -7.17 2.03
C LEU A 80 4.28 -8.41 2.92
N ASP A 81 5.36 -9.19 2.96
CA ASP A 81 5.47 -10.41 3.78
C ASP A 81 5.39 -10.08 5.28
N LYS A 82 6.11 -9.03 5.72
CA LYS A 82 6.08 -8.57 7.11
C LYS A 82 4.69 -8.11 7.55
N LEU A 83 3.89 -7.57 6.63
CA LEU A 83 2.52 -7.15 6.88
C LEU A 83 1.51 -8.28 6.62
N GLY A 84 1.88 -9.39 5.98
CA GLY A 84 0.95 -10.43 5.56
C GLY A 84 -0.10 -9.93 4.56
N ILE A 85 0.30 -9.03 3.64
CA ILE A 85 -0.57 -8.43 2.62
C ILE A 85 -0.32 -9.10 1.27
N SER A 86 -1.38 -9.60 0.61
CA SER A 86 -1.32 -9.99 -0.80
C SER A 86 -1.84 -8.90 -1.74
N LEU A 87 -1.13 -8.68 -2.85
CA LEU A 87 -1.55 -7.78 -3.95
C LEU A 87 -2.18 -8.53 -5.14
N ASP A 88 -2.55 -9.79 -4.96
CA ASP A 88 -3.25 -10.57 -5.99
C ASP A 88 -4.61 -9.95 -6.35
#